data_AF-A0A067MC74-F1
#
_entry.id   AF-A0A067MC74-F1
#
_cell.length_a   1.000
_cell.length_b   1.000
_cell.length_c   1.000
_cell.angle_alpha   90.00
_cell.angle_beta   90.00
_cell.angle_gamma   90.00
#
_symmetry.space_group_name_H-M   'P 1'
#
loop_
_entity.id
_entity.type
_entity.pdbx_description
1 polymer ?
#
loop_
_entity_poly.entity_id
_entity_poly.type
_entity_poly.pdbx_seq_one_letter_code
_entity_poly.pdbx_strand_id
1 'polypeptide(L)'
;KNIPVPPGNLEKVITIIRDKIASGIYEPSNSSYRSRWFCVPKKDKVSLRLVHDLQPLNGVTIKDAAVPPLIEHMAETFAARACYSMFDLFVAFD
;
A
#
# COMPACT_ATOMS: atom_id res chain seq x y z
N LYS A 1 21.03 0.95 0.32
CA LYS A 1 21.13 -0.08 -0.75
C LYS A 1 19.78 -0.79 -0.84
N ASN A 2 19.24 -1.04 -2.04
CA ASN A 2 17.95 -1.72 -2.16
C ASN A 2 18.10 -3.25 -2.07
N ILE A 3 17.02 -3.95 -1.76
CA ILE A 3 16.99 -5.41 -1.76
C ILE A 3 17.15 -5.89 -3.22
N PRO A 4 18.04 -6.87 -3.50
CA PRO A 4 18.24 -7.38 -4.85
C PRO A 4 16.97 -8.00 -5.42
N VAL A 5 16.64 -7.67 -6.68
CA VAL A 5 15.52 -8.29 -7.40
C VAL A 5 16.01 -9.59 -8.04
N PRO A 6 15.31 -10.73 -7.85
CA PRO A 6 15.65 -11.97 -8.55
C PRO A 6 15.57 -11.81 -10.07
N PRO A 7 16.53 -12.34 -10.85
CA PRO A 7 16.57 -12.14 -12.30
C PRO A 7 15.29 -12.55 -13.03
N GLY A 8 14.66 -13.66 -12.62
CA GLY A 8 13.41 -14.14 -13.22
C GLY A 8 12.19 -13.23 -13.02
N ASN A 9 12.27 -12.27 -12.09
CA ASN A 9 11.21 -11.31 -11.81
C ASN A 9 11.51 -9.91 -12.34
N LEU A 10 12.70 -9.66 -12.87
CA LEU A 10 13.18 -8.32 -13.22
C LEU A 10 12.24 -7.60 -14.21
N GLU A 11 11.90 -8.26 -15.32
CA GLU A 11 11.02 -7.71 -16.36
C GLU A 11 9.65 -7.34 -15.80
N LYS A 12 9.06 -8.21 -14.98
CA LYS A 12 7.75 -7.95 -14.33
C LYS A 12 7.81 -6.72 -13.43
N VAL A 13 8.90 -6.57 -12.67
CA VAL A 13 9.09 -5.44 -11.77
C VAL A 13 9.27 -4.14 -12.56
N ILE A 14 10.01 -4.17 -13.66
CA ILE A 14 10.18 -3.01 -14.55
C ILE A 14 8.82 -2.57 -15.12
N THR A 15 8.00 -3.52 -15.59
CA THR A 15 6.65 -3.21 -16.09
C THR A 15 5.79 -2.56 -15.01
N ILE A 16 5.75 -3.12 -13.79
CA ILE A 16 4.99 -2.54 -12.68
C ILE A 16 5.42 -1.09 -12.37
N ILE A 17 6.73 -0.80 -12.38
CA ILE A 17 7.23 0.55 -12.12
C ILE A 17 6.84 1.51 -13.26
N ARG A 18 6.95 1.07 -14.51
CA ARG A 18 6.54 1.88 -15.67
C ARG A 18 5.05 2.18 -15.65
N ASP A 19 4.22 1.19 -15.32
CA ASP A 19 2.77 1.35 -15.23
C ASP A 19 2.40 2.35 -14.13
N LYS A 20 3.07 2.31 -12.96
CA LYS A 20 2.87 3.29 -11.89
C LYS A 20 3.34 4.71 -12.23
N ILE A 21 4.35 4.85 -13.08
CA ILE A 21 4.74 6.16 -13.63
C ILE A 21 3.70 6.64 -14.64
N ALA A 22 3.24 5.77 -15.53
CA ALA A 22 2.23 6.11 -16.53
C ALA A 22 0.87 6.48 -15.91
N SER A 23 0.51 5.87 -14.77
CA SER A 23 -0.69 6.22 -14.01
C SER A 23 -0.56 7.51 -13.21
N GLY A 24 0.63 8.14 -13.20
CA GLY A 24 0.92 9.36 -12.43
C GLY A 24 1.10 9.15 -10.92
N ILE A 25 1.12 7.91 -10.44
CA ILE A 25 1.32 7.60 -9.01
C ILE A 25 2.79 7.83 -8.63
N TYR A 26 3.72 7.47 -9.52
CA TYR A 26 5.16 7.67 -9.32
C TYR A 26 5.72 8.76 -10.22
N GLU A 27 6.61 9.57 -9.63
CA GLU A 27 7.39 10.58 -10.32
C GLU A 27 8.90 10.38 -10.05
N PRO A 28 9.78 10.75 -11.01
CA PRO A 28 11.20 10.82 -10.76
C PRO A 28 11.51 11.84 -9.65
N SER A 29 12.34 11.44 -8.69
CA SER A 29 12.74 12.30 -7.57
C SER A 29 14.26 12.39 -7.45
N ASN A 30 14.76 13.55 -7.01
CA ASN A 30 16.15 13.80 -6.65
C ASN A 30 16.35 13.86 -5.12
N SER A 31 15.40 13.32 -4.34
CA SER A 31 15.44 13.34 -2.89
C SER A 31 16.70 12.69 -2.31
N SER A 32 17.21 13.26 -1.21
CA SER A 32 18.26 12.66 -0.40
C SER A 32 17.78 11.43 0.38
N TYR A 33 16.46 11.30 0.56
CA TYR A 33 15.83 10.19 1.27
C TYR A 33 15.37 9.10 0.30
N ARG A 34 15.51 7.84 0.74
CA ARG A 34 15.14 6.66 -0.04
C ARG A 34 14.69 5.52 0.88
N SER A 35 13.46 5.07 0.70
CA SER A 35 12.99 3.83 1.33
C SER A 35 13.44 2.62 0.51
N ARG A 36 13.66 1.49 1.19
CA ARG A 36 13.87 0.21 0.50
C ARG A 36 12.53 -0.29 -0.01
N TRP A 37 12.56 -1.16 -1.01
CA TRP A 37 11.37 -1.83 -1.52
C TRP A 37 11.71 -3.24 -2.00
N PHE A 38 10.70 -4.09 -2.02
CA PHE A 38 10.79 -5.47 -2.50
C PHE A 38 9.45 -5.91 -3.09
N CYS A 39 9.44 -7.07 -3.73
CA CYS A 39 8.24 -7.62 -4.36
C CYS A 39 7.77 -8.87 -3.61
N VAL A 40 6.45 -8.97 -3.42
CA VAL A 40 5.79 -10.13 -2.79
C VAL A 40 4.85 -10.76 -3.82
N PRO A 41 4.86 -12.09 -4.02
CA PRO A 41 3.89 -12.74 -4.89
C PRO A 41 2.48 -12.64 -4.29
N LYS A 42 1.49 -12.29 -5.11
CA LYS A 42 0.08 -12.39 -4.72
C LYS A 42 -0.35 -13.86 -4.65
N LYS A 43 -1.56 -14.11 -4.13
CA LYS A 43 -2.14 -15.46 -3.99
C LYS A 43 -2.20 -16.23 -5.32
N ASP A 44 -2.31 -15.51 -6.43
CA ASP A 44 -2.30 -16.06 -7.79
C ASP A 44 -0.92 -16.62 -8.22
N LYS A 45 0.15 -16.41 -7.43
CA LYS A 45 1.54 -16.81 -7.67
C LYS A 45 2.18 -16.24 -8.95
N VAL A 46 1.41 -15.50 -9.76
CA VAL A 46 1.84 -14.94 -11.05
C VAL A 46 2.12 -13.45 -10.91
N SER A 47 1.25 -12.74 -10.19
CA SER A 47 1.32 -11.29 -10.01
C SER A 47 2.23 -10.93 -8.85
N LEU A 48 3.00 -9.86 -9.04
CA LEU A 48 3.85 -9.30 -7.99
C LEU A 48 3.21 -8.04 -7.42
N ARG A 49 3.30 -7.87 -6.10
CA ARG A 49 2.99 -6.62 -5.42
C ARG A 49 4.29 -5.96 -4.99
N LEU A 50 4.48 -4.71 -5.40
CA LEU A 50 5.57 -3.87 -4.94
C LEU A 50 5.25 -3.37 -3.52
N VAL A 51 6.20 -3.55 -2.59
CA VAL A 51 6.06 -3.16 -1.19
C VAL A 51 7.23 -2.28 -0.81
N HIS A 52 6.93 -1.09 -0.29
CA HIS A 52 7.93 -0.19 0.29
C HIS A 52 8.16 -0.55 1.75
N ASP A 53 9.41 -0.77 2.12
CA ASP A 53 9.84 -0.90 3.51
C ASP A 53 9.84 0.49 4.17
N LEU A 54 8.69 0.85 4.72
CA LEU A 54 8.48 2.10 5.45
C LEU A 54 8.78 1.96 6.95
N GLN A 55 9.30 0.83 7.43
CA GLN A 55 9.61 0.66 8.86
C GLN A 55 10.58 1.74 9.37
N PRO A 56 11.66 2.12 8.64
CA PRO A 56 12.54 3.19 9.08
C PRO A 56 11.84 4.55 9.10
N LEU A 57 10.98 4.82 8.11
CA LEU A 57 10.24 6.08 8.01
C LEU A 57 9.24 6.20 9.17
N ASN A 58 8.48 5.14 9.43
CA ASN A 58 7.51 5.09 10.53
C ASN A 58 8.15 5.23 11.91
N GLY A 59 9.46 4.97 12.05
CA GLY A 59 10.21 5.19 13.28
C GLY A 59 10.52 6.67 13.57
N VAL A 60 10.57 7.52 12.54
CA VAL A 60 10.87 8.95 12.67
C VAL A 60 9.63 9.83 12.47
N THR A 61 8.59 9.32 11.80
CA THR A 61 7.33 10.04 11.60
C THR A 61 6.63 10.29 12.93
N ILE A 62 6.19 11.54 13.16
CA ILE A 62 5.35 11.89 14.30
C ILE A 62 4.04 11.10 14.18
N LYS A 63 3.73 10.32 15.22
CA LYS A 63 2.52 9.50 15.23
C LYS A 63 1.33 10.40 15.56
N ASP A 64 0.44 10.55 14.60
CA ASP A 64 -0.90 11.04 14.88
C ASP A 64 -1.80 9.85 15.23
N ALA A 65 -2.44 9.93 16.40
CA ALA A 65 -3.35 8.91 16.87
C ALA A 65 -4.71 9.17 16.25
N ALA A 66 -4.86 8.84 14.97
CA ALA A 66 -6.17 8.67 14.34
C ALA A 66 -6.81 7.39 14.91
N VAL A 67 -7.13 7.41 16.21
CA VAL A 67 -7.71 6.28 16.92
C VAL A 67 -9.00 5.91 16.20
N PRO A 68 -9.12 4.65 15.73
CA PRO A 68 -10.37 4.21 15.13
C PRO A 68 -11.53 4.47 16.09
N PRO A 69 -12.70 4.91 15.57
CA PRO A 69 -13.87 5.09 16.41
C PRO A 69 -14.17 3.82 17.21
N LEU A 70 -14.73 3.98 18.42
CA LEU A 70 -15.12 2.84 19.24
C LEU A 70 -16.11 1.99 18.46
N ILE A 71 -15.71 0.75 18.16
CA ILE A 71 -16.46 -0.16 17.28
C ILE A 71 -17.86 -0.41 17.83
N GLU A 72 -18.01 -0.47 19.16
CA GLU A 72 -19.29 -0.66 19.84
C GLU A 72 -20.28 0.48 19.54
N HIS A 73 -19.86 1.74 19.70
CA HIS A 73 -20.70 2.90 19.37
C HIS A 73 -21.08 2.95 17.89
N MET A 74 -20.16 2.56 17.00
CA MET A 74 -20.49 2.43 15.59
C MET A 74 -21.56 1.34 15.39
N ALA A 75 -21.33 0.14 15.91
CA ALA A 75 -22.24 -1.01 15.76
C ALA A 75 -23.64 -0.73 16.32
N GLU A 76 -23.74 -0.08 17.49
CA GLU A 76 -25.01 0.36 18.09
C GLU A 76 -25.77 1.33 17.19
N THR A 77 -25.06 2.27 16.56
CA THR A 77 -25.67 3.20 15.58
C THR A 77 -26.25 2.47 14.37
N PHE A 78 -25.76 1.26 14.07
CA PHE A 78 -26.25 0.41 13.00
C PHE A 78 -27.34 -0.58 13.43
N ALA A 79 -27.59 -0.77 14.72
CA ALA A 79 -28.57 -1.73 15.21
C ALA A 79 -30.00 -1.46 14.69
N ALA A 80 -30.82 -2.51 14.64
CA ALA A 80 -32.23 -2.47 14.21
C ALA A 80 -32.49 -1.99 12.76
N ARG A 81 -31.47 -1.96 11.88
CA ARG A 81 -31.69 -1.74 10.44
C ARG A 81 -32.00 -3.05 9.71
N ALA A 82 -32.96 -3.00 8.80
CA ALA A 82 -33.42 -4.15 8.02
C ALA A 82 -32.44 -4.58 6.91
N CYS A 83 -31.55 -3.69 6.48
CA CYS A 83 -30.57 -3.94 5.43
C CYS A 83 -29.29 -3.11 5.65
N TYR A 84 -28.17 -3.64 5.17
CA TYR A 84 -26.87 -2.98 5.18
C TYR A 84 -26.23 -3.10 3.80
N SER A 85 -25.52 -2.06 3.39
CA SER A 85 -24.60 -2.09 2.25
C SER A 85 -23.22 -1.69 2.73
N MET A 86 -22.20 -2.40 2.27
CA MET A 86 -20.80 -2.06 2.50
C MET A 86 -20.14 -1.79 1.16
N PHE A 87 -19.40 -0.67 1.11
CA PHE A 87 -18.65 -0.26 -0.07
C PHE A 87 -17.16 -0.27 0.29
N ASP A 88 -16.35 -0.82 -0.60
CA ASP A 88 -14.90 -0.79 -0.49
C ASP A 88 -14.34 0.24 -1.47
N LEU A 89 -13.62 1.25 -0.96
CA LEU A 89 -12.95 2.23 -1.80
C LEU A 89 -11.60 1.68 -2.21
N PHE A 90 -11.56 1.04 -3.37
CA PHE A 90 -10.39 0.34 -3.92
C PHE A 90 -9.12 1.22 -4.06
N VAL A 91 -9.26 2.55 -4.08
CA VAL A 91 -8.17 3.52 -4.37
C VAL A 91 -7.94 4.49 -3.19
N ALA A 92 -8.34 4.15 -1.97
CA ALA A 92 -8.18 5.07 -0.84
C ALA A 92 -6.69 5.42 -0.54
N PHE A 93 -5.74 4.58 -0.98
CA PHE A 93 -4.31 4.70 -0.65
C PHE A 93 -3.37 4.44 -1.84
N ASP A 94 -3.89 4.26 -3.06
CA ASP A 94 -3.07 3.94 -4.24
C ASP A 94 -2.68 5.20 -5.03
#